data_AF-A0A7S2U2T8-F1
#
_entry.id   AF-A0A7S2U2T8-F1
#
_cell.length_a   1.000
_cell.length_b   1.000
_cell.length_c   1.000
_cell.angle_alpha   90.00
_cell.angle_beta   90.00
_cell.angle_gamma   90.00
#
_symmetry.space_group_name_H-M   'P 1'
#
loop_
_entity.id
_entity.type
_entity.pdbx_description
1 polymer ?
#
loop_
_entity_poly.entity_id
_entity_poly.type
_entity_poly.pdbx_seq_one_letter_code
_entity_poly.pdbx_strand_id
1 'polypeptide(L)'
;NKPQWFKDLVPTGQVPAAKINGQLYWESATILDQLEKEFPTPSLSSFSADEAEKERAERFRRLCEDPEDPQNTFGAVGYGLMRANTTTEPAARQRFEAALERIENALGETKGPFFLSEFSTIDILFTPQLERFAANLPTFKNFHIKNNLDYPRINAWFKAMDAKESYRKVKSDPETLNNLMRKIFGVSGGASAEVGGAAAREAAAKLVANREAVRDDILKNAGVDPSSGPAVEAHLRRVASVLLTGDPGPPSTVARDAAAGAAALAFVRNRVSSPRDMSADAADAFREAVDSVLKHVFDGGRAIAAS
;
A
#
# COMPACT_ATOMS: atom_id res chain seq x y z
N ASN A 1 10.47 -13.04 3.45
CA ASN A 1 11.05 -13.87 4.52
C ASN A 1 10.30 -13.64 5.82
N LYS A 2 9.33 -14.49 6.16
CA LYS A 2 8.61 -14.41 7.45
C LYS A 2 9.51 -15.00 8.55
N PRO A 3 9.62 -14.37 9.72
CA PRO A 3 10.48 -14.86 10.80
C PRO A 3 9.97 -16.21 11.34
N GLN A 4 10.89 -17.05 11.83
CA GLN A 4 10.55 -18.41 12.26
C GLN A 4 9.54 -18.42 13.41
N TRP A 5 9.72 -17.54 14.41
CA TRP A 5 8.80 -17.42 15.55
C TRP A 5 7.34 -17.19 15.13
N PHE A 6 7.10 -16.51 14.00
CA PHE A 6 5.74 -16.26 13.52
C PHE A 6 5.14 -17.51 12.89
N LYS A 7 5.94 -18.28 12.15
CA LYS A 7 5.51 -19.56 11.57
C LYS A 7 5.24 -20.60 12.65
N ASP A 8 6.00 -20.56 13.74
CA ASP A 8 5.79 -21.43 14.90
C ASP A 8 4.46 -21.11 15.61
N LEU A 9 4.04 -19.85 15.59
CA LEU A 9 2.74 -19.41 16.14
C LEU A 9 1.56 -19.63 15.16
N VAL A 10 1.77 -19.34 13.88
CA VAL A 10 0.72 -19.36 12.84
C VAL A 10 1.18 -20.34 11.75
N PRO A 11 0.72 -21.61 11.77
CA PRO A 11 1.21 -22.64 10.88
C PRO A 11 0.98 -22.35 9.39
N THR A 12 -0.09 -21.65 9.04
CA THR A 12 -0.36 -21.20 7.66
C THR A 12 0.67 -20.17 7.20
N GLY A 13 1.35 -19.52 8.15
CA GLY A 13 2.20 -18.36 7.96
C GLY A 13 1.43 -17.15 7.44
N GLN A 14 0.10 -17.20 7.27
CA GLN A 14 -0.69 -16.11 6.73
C GLN A 14 -0.93 -15.03 7.79
N VAL A 15 -1.29 -13.84 7.33
CA VAL A 15 -1.69 -12.70 8.17
C VAL A 15 -3.12 -12.32 7.79
N PRO A 16 -3.92 -11.77 8.71
CA PRO A 16 -3.59 -11.39 10.10
C PRO A 16 -3.59 -12.55 11.10
N ALA A 17 -2.96 -12.30 12.26
CA ALA A 17 -3.08 -13.10 13.47
C ALA A 17 -3.15 -12.17 14.68
N ALA A 18 -3.99 -12.49 15.67
CA ALA A 18 -4.24 -11.66 16.84
C ALA A 18 -4.32 -12.52 18.11
N LYS A 19 -3.76 -12.01 19.21
CA LYS A 19 -4.02 -12.54 20.55
C LYS A 19 -5.14 -11.72 21.19
N ILE A 20 -6.26 -12.36 21.48
CA ILE A 20 -7.42 -11.75 22.13
C ILE A 20 -7.62 -12.50 23.45
N ASN A 21 -7.55 -11.78 24.57
CA ASN A 21 -7.62 -12.36 25.93
C ASN A 21 -6.68 -13.55 26.15
N GLY A 22 -5.46 -13.46 25.62
CA GLY A 22 -4.42 -14.49 25.75
C GLY A 22 -4.55 -15.67 24.78
N GLN A 23 -5.68 -15.81 24.09
CA GLN A 23 -5.88 -16.85 23.07
C GLN A 23 -5.49 -16.33 21.68
N LEU A 24 -4.76 -17.16 20.93
CA LEU A 24 -4.31 -16.84 19.57
C LEU A 24 -5.39 -17.22 18.55
N TYR A 25 -5.72 -16.27 17.67
CA TYR A 25 -6.60 -16.44 16.52
C TYR A 25 -5.84 -16.02 15.25
N TRP A 26 -6.06 -16.75 14.17
CA TRP A 26 -5.65 -16.40 12.81
C TRP A 26 -6.84 -16.66 11.88
N GLU A 27 -6.78 -16.16 10.65
CA GLU A 27 -7.93 -15.91 9.75
C GLU A 27 -8.68 -14.61 10.08
N SER A 28 -8.85 -13.75 9.07
CA SER A 28 -9.46 -12.42 9.20
C SER A 28 -10.89 -12.48 9.74
N ALA A 29 -11.72 -13.38 9.19
CA ALA A 29 -13.11 -13.54 9.62
C ALA A 29 -13.22 -14.01 11.06
N THR A 30 -12.41 -15.00 11.46
CA THR A 30 -12.39 -15.50 12.84
C THR A 30 -11.94 -14.43 13.82
N ILE A 31 -10.95 -13.61 13.46
CA ILE A 31 -10.52 -12.48 14.29
C ILE A 31 -11.64 -11.45 14.43
N LEU A 32 -12.34 -11.11 13.35
CA LEU A 32 -13.48 -10.18 13.40
C LEU A 32 -14.60 -10.72 14.29
N ASP A 33 -14.97 -11.99 14.13
CA ASP A 33 -16.02 -12.61 14.94
C ASP A 33 -15.64 -12.66 16.42
N GLN A 34 -14.36 -12.89 16.74
CA GLN A 34 -13.90 -12.88 18.12
C GLN A 34 -13.87 -11.45 18.70
N LEU A 35 -13.45 -10.45 17.93
CA LEU A 35 -13.46 -9.06 18.38
C LEU A 35 -14.88 -8.60 18.72
N GLU A 36 -15.88 -8.95 17.90
CA GLU A 36 -17.27 -8.62 18.20
C GLU A 36 -17.82 -9.36 19.43
N LYS A 37 -17.45 -10.63 19.62
CA LYS A 37 -17.85 -11.39 20.82
C LYS A 37 -17.28 -10.79 22.11
N GLU A 38 -16.03 -10.34 22.07
CA GLU A 38 -15.33 -9.82 23.25
C GLU A 38 -15.62 -8.34 23.53
N PHE A 39 -15.91 -7.57 22.48
CA PHE A 39 -16.18 -6.14 22.57
C PHE A 39 -17.53 -5.78 21.93
N PRO A 40 -18.66 -6.20 22.52
CA PRO A 40 -19.99 -6.07 21.90
C PRO A 40 -20.53 -4.63 21.84
N THR A 41 -19.75 -3.63 22.23
CA THR A 41 -20.17 -2.22 22.24
C THR A 41 -19.06 -1.30 21.76
N PRO A 42 -19.26 -0.55 20.66
CA PRO A 42 -20.42 -0.61 19.77
C PRO A 42 -20.46 -1.92 18.96
N SER A 43 -21.63 -2.54 18.81
CA SER A 43 -21.81 -3.76 18.01
C SER A 43 -21.73 -3.44 16.53
N LEU A 44 -20.90 -4.18 15.78
CA LEU A 44 -20.84 -4.09 14.31
C LEU A 44 -21.74 -5.15 13.64
N SER A 45 -22.99 -5.22 14.10
CA SER A 45 -24.20 -5.91 13.56
C SER A 45 -24.12 -7.36 13.06
N SER A 46 -22.95 -7.98 12.95
CA SER A 46 -22.82 -9.41 12.60
C SER A 46 -23.42 -10.36 13.64
N PHE A 47 -23.81 -9.83 14.80
CA PHE A 47 -24.54 -10.50 15.86
C PHE A 47 -25.85 -9.76 16.21
N SER A 48 -26.44 -9.05 15.23
CA SER A 48 -27.74 -8.37 15.40
C SER A 48 -28.78 -9.32 15.98
N ALA A 49 -29.67 -8.87 16.87
CA ALA A 49 -30.75 -9.72 17.38
C ALA A 49 -31.85 -9.98 16.34
N ASP A 50 -31.86 -9.23 15.24
CA ASP A 50 -32.79 -9.39 14.12
C ASP A 50 -32.33 -10.52 13.18
N GLU A 51 -33.09 -11.60 13.12
CA GLU A 51 -32.80 -12.75 12.24
C GLU A 51 -32.75 -12.37 10.75
N ALA A 52 -33.55 -11.41 10.30
CA ALA A 52 -33.52 -10.97 8.90
C ALA A 52 -32.22 -10.21 8.58
N GLU A 53 -31.68 -9.46 9.55
CA GLU A 53 -30.41 -8.77 9.40
C GLU A 53 -29.23 -9.73 9.48
N LYS A 54 -29.29 -10.75 10.36
CA LYS A 54 -28.30 -11.86 10.38
C LYS A 54 -28.25 -12.60 9.06
N GLU A 55 -29.40 -13.00 8.52
CA GLU A 55 -29.48 -13.71 7.26
C GLU A 55 -28.88 -12.86 6.12
N ARG A 56 -29.18 -11.56 6.10
CA ARG A 56 -28.57 -10.62 5.15
C ARG A 56 -27.05 -10.54 5.32
N ALA A 57 -26.57 -10.44 6.55
CA ALA A 57 -25.13 -10.41 6.85
C ALA A 57 -24.42 -11.67 6.34
N GLU A 58 -24.99 -12.85 6.58
CA GLU A 58 -24.44 -14.13 6.10
C GLU A 58 -24.42 -14.22 4.57
N ARG A 59 -25.52 -13.82 3.90
CA ARG A 59 -25.57 -13.77 2.43
C ARG A 59 -24.47 -12.86 1.86
N PHE A 60 -24.27 -11.68 2.43
CA PHE A 60 -23.26 -10.74 1.96
C PHE A 60 -21.84 -11.16 2.33
N ARG A 61 -21.65 -11.82 3.47
CA ARG A 61 -20.37 -12.45 3.82
C ARG A 61 -19.97 -13.48 2.77
N ARG A 62 -20.88 -14.34 2.30
CA ARG A 62 -20.61 -15.31 1.23
C ARG A 62 -20.15 -14.66 -0.07
N LEU A 63 -20.63 -13.46 -0.40
CA LEU A 63 -20.13 -12.72 -1.56
C LEU A 63 -18.64 -12.34 -1.44
N CYS A 64 -18.12 -12.20 -0.21
CA CYS A 64 -16.71 -11.90 0.06
C CYS A 64 -15.87 -13.16 0.31
N GLU A 65 -16.42 -14.12 1.05
CA GLU A 65 -15.77 -15.34 1.53
C GLU A 65 -16.77 -16.50 1.47
N ASP A 66 -16.65 -17.33 0.43
CA ASP A 66 -17.47 -18.54 0.24
C ASP A 66 -16.57 -19.77 0.24
N PRO A 67 -16.62 -20.62 1.29
CA PRO A 67 -15.88 -21.87 1.31
C PRO A 67 -16.38 -22.90 0.29
N GLU A 68 -17.66 -22.84 -0.11
CA GLU A 68 -18.27 -23.76 -1.07
C GLU A 68 -17.96 -23.34 -2.50
N ASP A 69 -17.83 -22.03 -2.74
CA ASP A 69 -17.49 -21.47 -4.06
C ASP A 69 -16.45 -20.34 -4.03
N PRO A 70 -15.20 -20.64 -3.62
CA PRO A 70 -14.16 -19.63 -3.42
C PRO A 70 -13.77 -18.89 -4.70
N GLN A 71 -14.05 -19.47 -5.87
CA GLN A 71 -13.72 -18.88 -7.18
C GLN A 71 -14.77 -17.85 -7.65
N ASN A 72 -15.96 -17.81 -7.04
CA ASN A 72 -17.01 -16.86 -7.37
C ASN A 72 -17.17 -15.73 -6.34
N THR A 73 -16.32 -15.68 -5.32
CA THR A 73 -16.23 -14.52 -4.41
C THR A 73 -15.82 -13.26 -5.17
N PHE A 74 -16.28 -12.09 -4.70
CA PHE A 74 -15.99 -10.78 -5.31
C PHE A 74 -14.48 -10.55 -5.48
N GLY A 75 -13.70 -10.87 -4.45
CA GLY A 75 -12.25 -10.85 -4.48
C GLY A 75 -11.66 -11.72 -5.58
N ALA A 76 -12.03 -13.00 -5.63
CA ALA A 76 -11.50 -13.95 -6.62
C ALA A 76 -11.81 -13.52 -8.06
N VAL A 77 -13.03 -13.04 -8.31
CA VAL A 77 -13.46 -12.57 -9.63
C VAL A 77 -12.68 -11.32 -10.04
N GLY A 78 -12.54 -10.32 -9.16
CA GLY A 78 -11.81 -9.09 -9.47
C GLY A 78 -10.31 -9.32 -9.70
N TYR A 79 -9.66 -10.18 -8.91
CA TYR A 79 -8.28 -10.60 -9.18
C TYR A 79 -8.16 -11.48 -10.44
N GLY A 80 -9.23 -12.19 -10.81
CA GLY A 80 -9.33 -12.91 -12.08
C GLY A 80 -9.28 -11.94 -13.26
N LEU A 81 -10.11 -10.89 -13.26
CA LEU A 81 -10.07 -9.83 -14.25
C LEU A 81 -8.68 -9.17 -14.29
N MET A 82 -8.12 -8.82 -13.14
CA MET A 82 -6.83 -8.11 -13.09
C MET A 82 -5.67 -8.91 -13.72
N ARG A 83 -5.71 -10.25 -13.59
CA ARG A 83 -4.71 -11.17 -14.16
C ARG A 83 -5.02 -11.63 -15.59
N ALA A 84 -6.21 -11.33 -16.11
CA ALA A 84 -6.60 -11.77 -17.44
C ALA A 84 -5.67 -11.18 -18.51
N ASN A 85 -5.36 -11.99 -19.53
CA ASN A 85 -4.66 -11.52 -20.73
C ASN A 85 -5.69 -11.04 -21.78
N THR A 86 -5.21 -10.53 -22.91
CA THR A 86 -6.07 -10.00 -23.99
C THR A 86 -7.14 -10.97 -24.47
N THR A 87 -6.87 -12.28 -24.48
CA THR A 87 -7.82 -13.31 -24.91
C THR A 87 -8.89 -13.61 -23.85
N THR A 88 -8.51 -13.59 -22.58
CA THR A 88 -9.39 -13.98 -21.45
C THR A 88 -10.12 -12.79 -20.82
N GLU A 89 -9.64 -11.57 -21.07
CA GLU A 89 -10.18 -10.35 -20.48
C GLU A 89 -11.67 -10.12 -20.74
N PRO A 90 -12.23 -10.32 -21.95
CA PRO A 90 -13.66 -10.09 -22.19
C PRO A 90 -14.56 -10.93 -21.27
N ALA A 91 -14.27 -12.22 -21.13
CA ALA A 91 -15.02 -13.12 -20.25
C ALA A 91 -14.81 -12.79 -18.77
N ALA A 92 -13.58 -12.45 -18.37
CA ALA A 92 -13.29 -12.05 -17.00
C ALA A 92 -13.95 -10.72 -16.62
N ARG A 93 -14.06 -9.78 -17.57
CA ARG A 93 -14.74 -8.50 -17.41
C ARG A 93 -16.23 -8.70 -17.22
N GLN A 94 -16.87 -9.50 -18.07
CA GLN A 94 -18.29 -9.83 -17.93
C GLN A 94 -18.58 -10.47 -16.55
N ARG A 95 -17.72 -11.40 -16.11
CA ARG A 95 -17.87 -12.03 -14.78
C ARG A 95 -17.73 -11.01 -13.65
N PHE A 96 -16.81 -10.06 -13.77
CA PHE A 96 -16.60 -9.02 -12.76
C PHE A 96 -17.73 -8.00 -12.74
N GLU A 97 -18.25 -7.60 -13.89
CA GLU A 97 -19.44 -6.72 -13.99
C GLU A 97 -20.66 -7.36 -13.33
N ALA A 98 -20.89 -8.66 -13.57
CA ALA A 98 -21.95 -9.41 -12.88
C ALA A 98 -21.72 -9.48 -11.35
N ALA A 99 -20.46 -9.56 -10.91
CA ALA A 99 -20.13 -9.51 -9.48
C ALA A 99 -20.38 -8.11 -8.89
N LEU A 100 -20.03 -7.04 -9.60
CA LEU A 100 -20.35 -5.66 -9.20
C LEU A 100 -21.84 -5.43 -9.12
N GLU A 101 -22.64 -5.95 -10.05
CA GLU A 101 -24.09 -5.86 -9.99
C GLU A 101 -24.67 -6.52 -8.72
N ARG A 102 -24.12 -7.67 -8.29
CA ARG A 102 -24.50 -8.29 -7.01
C ARG A 102 -24.17 -7.39 -5.82
N ILE A 103 -23.01 -6.73 -5.82
CA ILE A 103 -22.62 -5.78 -4.75
C ILE A 103 -23.50 -4.53 -4.77
N GLU A 104 -23.76 -3.96 -5.94
CA GLU A 104 -24.64 -2.81 -6.12
C GLU A 104 -26.06 -3.13 -5.63
N ASN A 105 -26.60 -4.30 -5.97
CA ASN A 105 -27.90 -4.75 -5.47
C ASN A 105 -27.91 -4.99 -3.96
N ALA A 106 -26.86 -5.59 -3.40
CA ALA A 106 -26.72 -5.81 -1.96
C ALA A 106 -26.74 -4.49 -1.18
N LEU A 107 -25.99 -3.48 -1.63
CA LEU A 107 -26.02 -2.12 -1.07
C LEU A 107 -27.38 -1.42 -1.25
N GLY A 108 -28.24 -1.95 -2.11
CA GLY A 108 -29.59 -1.43 -2.36
C GLY A 108 -30.68 -2.04 -1.50
N GLU A 109 -30.38 -3.08 -0.71
CA GLU A 109 -31.36 -3.74 0.17
C GLU A 109 -31.71 -2.89 1.40
N THR A 110 -30.87 -1.92 1.76
CA THR A 110 -31.08 -1.01 2.89
C THR A 110 -31.20 0.43 2.41
N LYS A 111 -31.69 1.32 3.28
CA LYS A 111 -31.81 2.75 2.97
C LYS A 111 -30.46 3.48 3.05
N GLY A 112 -29.48 2.89 3.74
CA GLY A 112 -28.20 3.51 4.03
C GLY A 112 -27.16 3.25 2.93
N PRO A 113 -25.96 3.84 3.06
CA PRO A 113 -24.86 3.61 2.13
C PRO A 113 -24.06 2.34 2.43
N PHE A 114 -24.43 1.59 3.48
CA PHE A 114 -23.73 0.40 3.95
C PHE A 114 -24.51 -0.86 3.59
N PHE A 115 -23.86 -2.02 3.67
CA PHE A 115 -24.50 -3.29 3.34
C PHE A 115 -25.67 -3.62 4.27
N LEU A 116 -25.55 -3.26 5.55
CA LEU A 116 -26.63 -3.43 6.54
C LEU A 116 -27.27 -2.08 6.87
N SER A 117 -28.17 -2.06 7.85
CA SER A 117 -28.85 -0.84 8.28
C SER A 117 -27.87 0.24 8.73
N GLU A 118 -26.79 -0.19 9.40
CA GLU A 118 -25.67 0.63 9.86
C GLU A 118 -24.32 0.02 9.39
N PHE A 119 -23.23 0.76 9.60
CA PHE A 119 -21.87 0.26 9.33
C PHE A 119 -21.57 -1.00 10.14
N SER A 120 -21.05 -2.02 9.48
CA SER A 120 -20.97 -3.39 10.02
C SER A 120 -19.64 -4.08 9.71
N THR A 121 -19.43 -5.30 10.22
CA THR A 121 -18.26 -6.09 9.79
C THR A 121 -18.35 -6.50 8.32
N ILE A 122 -19.53 -6.47 7.68
CA ILE A 122 -19.66 -6.72 6.25
C ILE A 122 -18.94 -5.63 5.45
N ASP A 123 -19.12 -4.37 5.83
CA ASP A 123 -18.40 -3.25 5.21
C ASP A 123 -16.88 -3.39 5.42
N ILE A 124 -16.45 -3.84 6.60
CA ILE A 124 -15.03 -4.11 6.91
C ILE A 124 -14.46 -5.20 6.02
N LEU A 125 -15.19 -6.30 5.81
CA LEU A 125 -14.77 -7.41 4.94
C LEU A 125 -14.59 -6.96 3.49
N PHE A 126 -15.53 -6.17 2.96
CA PHE A 126 -15.47 -5.67 1.59
C PHE A 126 -14.42 -4.58 1.36
N THR A 127 -14.10 -3.80 2.40
CA THR A 127 -13.20 -2.64 2.31
C THR A 127 -11.90 -2.93 1.54
N PRO A 128 -11.07 -3.90 1.93
CA PRO A 128 -9.81 -4.17 1.25
C PRO A 128 -9.96 -4.59 -0.22
N GLN A 129 -11.08 -5.18 -0.63
CA GLN A 129 -11.32 -5.58 -2.02
C GLN A 129 -11.77 -4.38 -2.86
N LEU A 130 -12.74 -3.61 -2.37
CA LEU A 130 -13.23 -2.40 -3.05
C LEU A 130 -12.13 -1.33 -3.19
N GLU A 131 -11.30 -1.11 -2.16
CA GLU A 131 -10.15 -0.21 -2.24
C GLU A 131 -9.15 -0.62 -3.33
N ARG A 132 -8.76 -1.90 -3.32
CA ARG A 132 -7.80 -2.43 -4.30
C ARG A 132 -8.36 -2.33 -5.70
N PHE A 133 -9.60 -2.73 -5.93
CA PHE A 133 -10.20 -2.66 -7.25
C PHE A 133 -10.37 -1.21 -7.74
N ALA A 134 -10.72 -0.27 -6.86
CA ALA A 134 -10.78 1.14 -7.21
C ALA A 134 -9.41 1.73 -7.59
N ALA A 135 -8.32 1.26 -6.97
CA ALA A 135 -6.96 1.72 -7.27
C ALA A 135 -6.34 1.01 -8.49
N ASN A 136 -6.51 -0.31 -8.56
CA ASN A 136 -5.77 -1.18 -9.46
C ASN A 136 -6.43 -1.31 -10.83
N LEU A 137 -7.74 -1.51 -10.91
CA LEU A 137 -8.41 -1.76 -12.19
C LEU A 137 -8.26 -0.63 -13.21
N PRO A 138 -8.22 0.67 -12.82
CA PRO A 138 -7.89 1.74 -13.76
C PRO A 138 -6.51 1.54 -14.40
N THR A 139 -5.53 1.11 -13.61
CA THR A 139 -4.13 0.92 -14.04
C THR A 139 -3.95 -0.32 -14.91
N PHE A 140 -4.52 -1.46 -14.51
CA PHE A 140 -4.27 -2.74 -15.18
C PHE A 140 -5.25 -3.04 -16.31
N LYS A 141 -6.44 -2.42 -16.29
CA LYS A 141 -7.58 -2.82 -17.14
C LYS A 141 -8.41 -1.64 -17.69
N ASN A 142 -8.02 -0.40 -17.39
CA ASN A 142 -8.81 0.79 -17.71
C ASN A 142 -10.29 0.65 -17.30
N PHE A 143 -10.54 0.00 -16.16
CA PHE A 143 -11.88 -0.23 -15.61
C PHE A 143 -12.03 0.56 -14.32
N HIS A 144 -13.12 1.33 -14.18
CA HIS A 144 -13.37 2.17 -13.01
C HIS A 144 -14.62 1.70 -12.27
N ILE A 145 -14.48 1.39 -10.97
CA ILE A 145 -15.63 1.10 -10.07
C ILE A 145 -16.04 2.31 -9.24
N LYS A 146 -15.10 3.23 -8.96
CA LYS A 146 -15.34 4.46 -8.19
C LYS A 146 -15.57 5.62 -9.16
N ASN A 147 -16.52 6.50 -8.83
CA ASN A 147 -17.02 7.58 -9.68
C ASN A 147 -17.64 7.08 -11.01
N ASN A 148 -18.05 5.81 -11.06
CA ASN A 148 -18.75 5.25 -12.22
C ASN A 148 -20.26 5.40 -12.03
N LEU A 149 -20.94 6.04 -12.96
CA LEU A 149 -22.38 6.33 -12.86
C LEU A 149 -23.27 5.07 -12.91
N ASP A 150 -22.73 3.96 -13.42
CA ASP A 150 -23.43 2.67 -13.44
C ASP A 150 -23.51 2.02 -12.05
N TYR A 151 -22.67 2.45 -11.10
CA TYR A 151 -22.59 1.92 -9.73
C TYR A 151 -22.82 3.00 -8.65
N PRO A 152 -24.01 3.63 -8.62
CA PRO A 152 -24.28 4.75 -7.72
C PRO A 152 -24.22 4.37 -6.23
N ARG A 153 -24.60 3.15 -5.84
CA ARG A 153 -24.54 2.73 -4.43
C ARG A 153 -23.13 2.38 -4.00
N ILE A 154 -22.32 1.77 -4.87
CA ILE A 154 -20.88 1.62 -4.63
C ILE A 154 -20.23 3.01 -4.43
N ASN A 155 -20.60 4.02 -5.23
CA ASN A 155 -20.12 5.39 -5.03
C ASN A 155 -20.56 5.99 -3.69
N ALA A 156 -21.82 5.77 -3.30
CA ALA A 156 -22.34 6.20 -2.00
C ALA A 156 -21.61 5.52 -0.84
N TRP A 157 -21.32 4.23 -0.97
CA TRP A 157 -20.51 3.46 -0.02
C TRP A 157 -19.10 4.05 0.12
N PHE A 158 -18.40 4.32 -0.99
CA PHE A 158 -17.08 4.97 -0.94
C PHE A 158 -17.12 6.33 -0.24
N LYS A 159 -18.13 7.14 -0.53
CA LYS A 159 -18.32 8.46 0.11
C LYS A 159 -18.56 8.31 1.62
N ALA A 160 -19.37 7.35 2.03
CA ALA A 160 -19.66 7.08 3.44
C ALA A 160 -18.42 6.56 4.17
N MET A 161 -17.65 5.66 3.57
CA MET A 161 -16.39 5.18 4.11
C MET A 161 -15.38 6.32 4.27
N ASP A 162 -15.21 7.17 3.24
CA ASP A 162 -14.31 8.33 3.27
C ASP A 162 -14.65 9.33 4.40
N ALA A 163 -15.88 9.33 4.92
CA ALA A 163 -16.28 10.13 6.07
C ALA A 163 -15.91 9.53 7.44
N LYS A 164 -15.60 8.22 7.52
CA LYS A 164 -15.27 7.54 8.78
C LYS A 164 -13.83 7.80 9.20
N GLU A 165 -13.64 8.31 10.41
CA GLU A 165 -12.32 8.58 10.97
C GLU A 165 -11.47 7.29 11.09
N SER A 166 -12.06 6.20 11.58
CA SER A 166 -11.37 4.91 11.74
C SER A 166 -10.83 4.39 10.40
N TYR A 167 -11.62 4.51 9.35
CA TYR A 167 -11.23 4.14 7.99
C TYR A 167 -10.10 5.02 7.46
N ARG A 168 -10.20 6.35 7.59
CA ARG A 168 -9.17 7.30 7.12
C ARG A 168 -7.80 7.06 7.74
N LYS A 169 -7.73 6.50 8.95
CA LYS A 169 -6.47 6.18 9.64
C LYS A 169 -5.74 4.98 9.06
N VAL A 170 -6.44 4.08 8.36
CA VAL A 170 -5.88 2.81 7.86
C VAL A 170 -5.97 2.65 6.34
N LYS A 171 -6.74 3.52 5.67
CA LYS A 171 -6.89 3.58 4.22
C LYS A 171 -5.53 3.71 3.53
N SER A 172 -5.29 2.87 2.53
CA SER A 172 -4.12 2.97 1.66
C SER A 172 -4.35 3.93 0.50
N ASP A 173 -3.29 4.58 0.02
CA ASP A 173 -3.33 5.37 -1.21
C ASP A 173 -3.30 4.46 -2.46
N PRO A 174 -3.81 4.92 -3.62
CA PRO A 174 -3.86 4.12 -4.84
C PRO A 174 -2.50 3.62 -5.32
N GLU A 175 -1.43 4.38 -5.09
CA GLU A 175 -0.10 4.09 -5.62
C GLU A 175 0.57 2.95 -4.86
N THR A 176 0.47 2.97 -3.51
CA THR A 176 0.88 1.84 -2.67
C THR A 176 0.16 0.55 -3.08
N LEU A 177 -1.14 0.62 -3.37
CA LEU A 177 -1.93 -0.53 -3.83
C LEU A 177 -1.49 -1.01 -5.21
N ASN A 178 -1.19 -0.09 -6.14
CA ASN A 178 -0.69 -0.43 -7.47
C ASN A 178 0.68 -1.11 -7.43
N ASN A 179 1.60 -0.58 -6.61
CA ASN A 179 2.93 -1.16 -6.44
C ASN A 179 2.89 -2.54 -5.75
N LEU A 180 2.01 -2.71 -4.76
CA LEU A 180 1.74 -4.02 -4.17
C LEU A 180 1.31 -5.03 -5.25
N MET A 181 0.33 -4.67 -6.10
CA MET A 181 -0.16 -5.58 -7.13
C MET A 181 0.87 -5.86 -8.22
N ARG A 182 1.65 -4.86 -8.65
CA ARG A 182 2.79 -5.07 -9.57
C ARG A 182 3.76 -6.11 -9.04
N LYS A 183 4.12 -6.00 -7.76
CA LYS A 183 5.01 -6.96 -7.08
C LYS A 183 4.38 -8.35 -6.97
N ILE A 184 3.11 -8.45 -6.59
CA ILE A 184 2.39 -9.74 -6.48
C ILE A 184 2.32 -10.44 -7.85
N PHE A 185 2.10 -9.69 -8.92
CA PHE A 185 1.99 -10.24 -10.27
C PHE A 185 3.33 -10.41 -10.98
N GLY A 186 4.45 -10.06 -10.35
CA GLY A 186 5.77 -10.11 -11.00
C GLY A 186 5.88 -9.19 -12.21
N VAL A 187 5.04 -8.15 -12.29
CA VAL A 187 5.11 -7.14 -13.34
C VAL A 187 6.23 -6.17 -12.95
N SER A 188 7.44 -6.46 -13.41
CA SER A 188 8.55 -5.51 -13.40
C SER A 188 8.25 -4.43 -14.43
N GLY A 189 7.82 -3.27 -13.96
CA GLY A 189 7.36 -2.17 -14.82
C GLY A 189 6.70 -1.06 -14.03
N GLY A 190 7.18 -0.76 -12.82
CA GLY A 190 7.16 0.65 -12.43
C GLY A 190 7.98 1.36 -13.51
N ALA A 191 7.40 2.34 -14.20
CA ALA A 191 8.19 3.16 -15.10
C ALA A 191 9.42 3.61 -14.30
N SER A 192 10.63 3.26 -14.76
CA SER A 192 11.85 3.88 -14.25
C SER A 192 11.54 5.36 -14.20
N ALA A 193 11.62 5.98 -13.02
CA ALA A 193 11.09 7.31 -12.86
C ALA A 193 11.78 8.20 -13.88
N GLU A 194 11.01 8.76 -14.82
CA GLU A 194 11.56 9.64 -15.83
C GLU A 194 12.33 10.74 -15.10
N VAL A 195 13.56 11.01 -15.52
CA VAL A 195 14.38 12.06 -14.92
C VAL A 195 13.60 13.38 -14.99
N GLY A 196 13.44 14.04 -13.85
CA GLY A 196 12.62 15.24 -13.76
C GLY A 196 11.11 14.99 -14.00
N GLY A 197 10.62 13.76 -14.03
CA GLY A 197 9.20 13.41 -14.10
C GLY A 197 8.44 13.71 -12.81
N ALA A 198 7.13 13.47 -12.78
CA ALA A 198 6.28 13.82 -11.63
C ALA A 198 6.75 13.18 -10.31
N ALA A 199 7.03 11.87 -10.32
CA ALA A 199 7.54 11.14 -9.15
C ALA A 199 8.91 11.65 -8.69
N ALA A 200 9.82 11.93 -9.63
CA ALA A 200 11.14 12.44 -9.32
C ALA A 200 11.08 13.88 -8.74
N ARG A 201 10.19 14.73 -9.27
CA ARG A 201 9.92 16.07 -8.73
C ARG A 201 9.31 16.02 -7.33
N GLU A 202 8.37 15.11 -7.07
CA GLU A 202 7.84 14.92 -5.71
C GLU A 202 8.95 14.51 -4.74
N ALA A 203 9.71 13.47 -5.07
CA ALA A 203 10.80 12.98 -4.24
C ALA A 203 11.81 14.09 -3.92
N ALA A 204 12.21 14.87 -4.95
CA ALA A 204 13.11 16.01 -4.78
C ALA A 204 12.49 17.10 -3.90
N ALA A 205 11.22 17.45 -4.12
CA ALA A 205 10.52 18.46 -3.32
C ALA A 205 10.40 18.04 -1.85
N LYS A 206 10.03 16.78 -1.58
CA LYS A 206 9.93 16.22 -0.23
C LYS A 206 11.29 16.19 0.47
N LEU A 207 12.35 15.77 -0.23
CA LEU A 207 13.71 15.76 0.31
C LEU A 207 14.17 17.19 0.66
N VAL A 208 14.01 18.14 -0.26
CA VAL A 208 14.44 19.54 -0.07
C VAL A 208 13.65 20.21 1.06
N ALA A 209 12.34 20.00 1.11
CA ALA A 209 11.48 20.58 2.15
C ALA A 209 11.79 20.07 3.55
N ASN A 210 12.25 18.82 3.68
CA ASN A 210 12.55 18.17 4.96
C ASN A 210 14.05 18.02 5.23
N ARG A 211 14.92 18.71 4.46
CA ARG A 211 16.37 18.46 4.44
C ARG A 211 17.04 18.52 5.82
N GLU A 212 16.65 19.47 6.67
CA GLU A 212 17.25 19.65 8.00
C GLU A 212 16.84 18.52 8.94
N ALA A 213 15.56 18.17 8.96
CA ALA A 213 15.06 17.04 9.74
C ALA A 213 15.69 15.72 9.29
N VAL A 214 15.85 15.51 7.99
CA VAL A 214 16.51 14.33 7.42
C VAL A 214 17.98 14.29 7.81
N ARG A 215 18.71 15.41 7.68
CA ARG A 215 20.11 15.52 8.10
C ARG A 215 20.28 15.22 9.59
N ASP A 216 19.46 15.81 10.43
CA ASP A 216 19.58 15.65 11.88
C ASP A 216 19.23 14.21 12.32
N ASP A 217 18.27 13.56 11.66
CA ASP A 217 17.95 12.15 11.86
C ASP A 217 19.11 11.24 11.43
N ILE A 218 19.79 11.54 10.33
CA ILE A 218 21.00 10.83 9.88
C ILE A 218 22.11 10.98 10.91
N LEU A 219 22.45 12.22 11.31
CA LEU A 219 23.54 12.47 12.26
C LEU A 219 23.31 11.78 13.60
N LYS A 220 22.04 11.61 13.99
CA LYS A 220 21.66 10.91 15.21
C LYS A 220 21.71 9.38 15.09
N ASN A 221 21.33 8.81 13.94
CA ASN A 221 20.98 7.39 13.85
C ASN A 221 21.78 6.58 12.82
N ALA A 222 22.52 7.21 11.90
CA ALA A 222 23.21 6.53 10.81
C ALA A 222 24.65 6.09 11.16
N GLY A 223 25.11 6.34 12.39
CA GLY A 223 26.48 6.02 12.82
C GLY A 223 27.56 6.86 12.13
N VAL A 224 27.19 8.04 11.63
CA VAL A 224 28.12 9.04 11.07
C VAL A 224 28.61 9.99 12.15
N ASP A 225 29.82 10.53 12.00
CA ASP A 225 30.36 11.53 12.93
C ASP A 225 29.47 12.79 12.95
N PRO A 226 29.07 13.30 14.13
CA PRO A 226 28.25 14.51 14.24
C PRO A 226 28.82 15.74 13.51
N SER A 227 30.15 15.83 13.32
CA SER A 227 30.78 16.91 12.57
C SER A 227 30.59 16.79 11.05
N SER A 228 30.06 15.67 10.56
CA SER A 228 29.89 15.38 9.11
C SER A 228 28.65 16.04 8.51
N GLY A 229 27.93 16.89 9.25
CA GLY A 229 26.71 17.55 8.78
C GLY A 229 26.82 18.19 7.39
N PRO A 230 27.88 18.97 7.08
CA PRO A 230 28.07 19.53 5.74
C PRO A 230 28.25 18.48 4.64
N ALA A 231 28.96 17.38 4.93
CA ALA A 231 29.17 16.29 3.98
C ALA A 231 27.86 15.53 3.72
N VAL A 232 27.05 15.28 4.76
CA VAL A 232 25.71 14.68 4.64
C VAL A 232 24.81 15.55 3.75
N GLU A 233 24.74 16.86 4.06
CA GLU A 233 23.94 17.81 3.30
C GLU A 233 24.36 17.85 1.81
N ALA A 234 25.66 17.86 1.54
CA ALA A 234 26.18 17.82 0.18
C ALA A 234 25.72 16.56 -0.58
N HIS A 235 25.73 15.38 0.05
CA HIS A 235 25.29 14.15 -0.59
C HIS A 235 23.76 14.10 -0.80
N LEU A 236 22.96 14.63 0.14
CA LEU A 236 21.51 14.76 -0.07
C LEU A 236 21.19 15.68 -1.26
N ARG A 237 21.97 16.76 -1.46
CA ARG A 237 21.83 17.62 -2.66
C ARG A 237 22.16 16.88 -3.95
N ARG A 238 23.14 15.98 -3.94
CA ARG A 238 23.45 15.15 -5.12
C ARG A 238 22.29 14.22 -5.48
N VAL A 239 21.57 13.68 -4.49
CA VAL A 239 20.34 12.90 -4.73
C VAL A 239 19.26 13.77 -5.38
N ALA A 240 19.03 14.97 -4.84
CA ALA A 240 18.09 15.92 -5.45
C ALA A 240 18.48 16.29 -6.88
N SER A 241 19.78 16.43 -7.16
CA SER A 241 20.31 16.69 -8.50
C SER A 241 20.00 15.53 -9.45
N VAL A 242 20.29 14.28 -9.07
CA VAL A 242 19.94 13.11 -9.90
C VAL A 242 18.44 13.05 -10.20
N LEU A 243 17.59 13.30 -9.20
CA LEU A 243 16.14 13.30 -9.40
C LEU A 243 15.67 14.33 -10.43
N LEU A 244 16.29 15.52 -10.44
CA LEU A 244 15.86 16.63 -11.28
C LEU A 244 16.53 16.66 -12.66
N THR A 245 17.79 16.24 -12.76
CA THR A 245 18.62 16.41 -13.96
C THR A 245 19.25 15.12 -14.46
N GLY A 246 19.22 14.05 -13.67
CA GLY A 246 19.91 12.78 -13.98
C GLY A 246 21.40 12.83 -13.69
N ASP A 247 21.94 13.99 -13.30
CA ASP A 247 23.35 14.19 -13.02
C ASP A 247 23.58 14.40 -11.51
N PRO A 248 24.35 13.54 -10.83
CA PRO A 248 24.71 13.70 -9.42
C PRO A 248 25.67 14.86 -9.14
N GLY A 249 26.24 15.50 -10.17
CA GLY A 249 27.31 16.46 -10.02
C GLY A 249 28.61 15.84 -9.48
N PRO A 250 29.64 16.65 -9.22
CA PRO A 250 30.96 16.17 -8.87
C PRO A 250 30.95 15.35 -7.56
N PRO A 251 31.72 14.24 -7.48
CA PRO A 251 31.89 13.49 -6.24
C PRO A 251 32.73 14.28 -5.23
N SER A 252 32.61 13.92 -3.95
CA SER A 252 33.54 14.45 -2.94
C SER A 252 34.95 13.91 -3.19
N THR A 253 35.93 14.81 -3.14
CA THR A 253 37.36 14.47 -3.23
C THR A 253 37.96 14.12 -1.86
N VAL A 254 37.20 14.32 -0.77
CA VAL A 254 37.63 14.03 0.60
C VAL A 254 37.08 12.67 1.02
N ALA A 255 37.98 11.71 1.27
CA ALA A 255 37.60 10.32 1.58
C ALA A 255 36.67 10.20 2.79
N ARG A 256 36.89 11.01 3.84
CA ARG A 256 36.02 11.05 5.04
C ARG A 256 34.59 11.49 4.68
N ASP A 257 34.45 12.51 3.84
CA ASP A 257 33.14 13.04 3.44
C ASP A 257 32.41 12.07 2.51
N ALA A 258 33.14 11.38 1.63
CA ALA A 258 32.60 10.32 0.79
C ALA A 258 32.07 9.15 1.64
N ALA A 259 32.81 8.73 2.66
CA ALA A 259 32.39 7.67 3.58
C ALA A 259 31.15 8.08 4.40
N ALA A 260 31.14 9.28 4.97
CA ALA A 260 29.99 9.82 5.69
C ALA A 260 28.76 9.94 4.79
N GLY A 261 28.95 10.39 3.54
CA GLY A 261 27.93 10.46 2.51
C GLY A 261 27.35 9.09 2.17
N ALA A 262 28.19 8.07 1.95
CA ALA A 262 27.73 6.72 1.65
C ALA A 262 26.89 6.12 2.79
N ALA A 263 27.33 6.28 4.05
CA ALA A 263 26.57 5.82 5.21
C ALA A 263 25.23 6.54 5.36
N ALA A 264 25.22 7.86 5.17
CA ALA A 264 24.00 8.68 5.19
C ALA A 264 22.99 8.25 4.12
N LEU A 265 23.46 8.04 2.89
CA LEU A 265 22.64 7.63 1.76
C LEU A 265 22.04 6.22 1.96
N ALA A 266 22.84 5.26 2.42
CA ALA A 266 22.36 3.92 2.74
C ALA A 266 21.28 3.94 3.84
N PHE A 267 21.44 4.81 4.86
CA PHE A 267 20.46 4.99 5.93
C PHE A 267 19.12 5.52 5.41
N VAL A 268 19.12 6.63 4.67
CA VAL A 268 17.85 7.23 4.18
C VAL A 268 17.13 6.36 3.17
N ARG A 269 17.88 5.64 2.31
CA ARG A 269 17.32 4.69 1.34
C ARG A 269 16.46 3.61 2.01
N ASN A 270 16.89 3.13 3.18
CA ASN A 270 16.21 2.07 3.92
C ASN A 270 15.10 2.58 4.83
N ARG A 271 15.07 3.88 5.13
CA ARG A 271 14.11 4.50 6.05
C ARG A 271 12.93 5.15 5.34
N VAL A 272 13.11 5.56 4.08
CA VAL A 272 12.04 6.13 3.25
C VAL A 272 10.89 5.13 3.13
N SER A 273 9.70 5.55 3.55
CA SER A 273 8.50 4.72 3.63
C SER A 273 7.37 5.34 2.82
N SER A 274 6.74 4.52 1.98
CA SER A 274 5.48 4.87 1.32
C SER A 274 4.30 4.34 2.14
N PRO A 275 3.18 5.09 2.27
CA PRO A 275 2.97 6.45 1.75
C PRO A 275 3.31 7.58 2.74
N ARG A 276 3.87 7.24 3.90
CA ARG A 276 4.07 8.21 5.00
C ARG A 276 4.95 9.39 4.57
N ASP A 277 6.05 9.13 3.87
CA ASP A 277 7.07 10.12 3.57
C ASP A 277 6.88 10.75 2.16
N MET A 278 6.50 9.92 1.19
CA MET A 278 6.22 10.27 -0.20
C MET A 278 5.42 9.15 -0.88
N SER A 279 4.94 9.40 -2.10
CA SER A 279 4.32 8.39 -2.95
C SER A 279 5.25 7.19 -3.22
N ALA A 280 4.71 6.07 -3.68
CA ALA A 280 5.50 4.85 -3.86
C ALA A 280 6.48 4.94 -5.05
N ASP A 281 6.05 5.48 -6.19
CA ASP A 281 6.86 5.80 -7.36
C ASP A 281 7.87 6.91 -7.02
N ALA A 282 7.51 7.88 -6.17
CA ALA A 282 8.47 8.86 -5.64
C ALA A 282 9.52 8.20 -4.72
N ALA A 283 9.11 7.24 -3.87
CA ALA A 283 10.01 6.48 -3.02
C ALA A 283 10.95 5.58 -3.85
N ASP A 284 10.46 4.99 -4.94
CA ASP A 284 11.26 4.21 -5.87
C ASP A 284 12.23 5.11 -6.66
N ALA A 285 11.76 6.26 -7.18
CA ALA A 285 12.61 7.28 -7.79
C ALA A 285 13.73 7.75 -6.83
N PHE A 286 13.37 7.99 -5.56
CA PHE A 286 14.32 8.36 -4.52
C PHE A 286 15.37 7.28 -4.29
N ARG A 287 14.96 6.00 -4.18
CA ARG A 287 15.89 4.89 -3.98
C ARG A 287 16.82 4.70 -5.18
N GLU A 288 16.28 4.79 -6.41
CA GLU A 288 17.08 4.74 -7.64
C GLU A 288 18.10 5.89 -7.71
N ALA A 289 17.68 7.11 -7.37
CA ALA A 289 18.58 8.26 -7.31
C ALA A 289 19.67 8.08 -6.24
N VAL A 290 19.32 7.57 -5.06
CA VAL A 290 20.29 7.24 -4.01
C VAL A 290 21.28 6.17 -4.49
N ASP A 291 20.81 5.12 -5.15
CA ASP A 291 21.66 4.05 -5.70
C ASP A 291 22.63 4.58 -6.77
N SER A 292 22.16 5.51 -7.62
CA SER A 292 22.99 6.21 -8.60
C SER A 292 24.10 7.04 -7.93
N VAL A 293 23.77 7.83 -6.91
CA VAL A 293 24.78 8.61 -6.17
C VAL A 293 25.75 7.69 -5.43
N LEU A 294 25.28 6.61 -4.80
CA LEU A 294 26.13 5.64 -4.13
C LEU A 294 27.15 5.03 -5.09
N LYS A 295 26.69 4.58 -6.27
CA LYS A 295 27.58 4.07 -7.32
C LYS A 295 28.65 5.11 -7.68
N HIS A 296 28.26 6.36 -7.87
CA HIS A 296 29.19 7.44 -8.20
C HIS A 296 30.20 7.74 -7.07
N VAL A 297 29.80 7.60 -5.79
CA VAL A 297 30.72 7.71 -4.64
C VAL A 297 31.75 6.58 -4.64
N PHE A 298 31.34 5.33 -4.91
CA PHE A 298 32.26 4.20 -4.96
C PHE A 298 33.25 4.28 -6.13
N ASP A 299 32.79 4.70 -7.31
CA ASP A 299 33.63 4.88 -8.49
C ASP A 299 34.67 6.00 -8.27
N GLY A 300 34.25 7.12 -7.65
CA GLY A 300 35.16 8.20 -7.27
C GLY A 300 36.18 7.81 -6.19
N GLY A 301 35.78 7.00 -5.20
CA GLY A 301 36.68 6.50 -4.16
C GLY A 301 37.80 5.61 -4.70
N ARG A 302 37.54 4.81 -5.74
CA ARG A 302 38.56 4.01 -6.44
C ARG A 302 39.60 4.87 -7.14
N ALA A 303 39.21 6.01 -7.70
CA ALA A 303 40.14 6.94 -8.33
C ALA A 303 41.06 7.63 -7.30
N ILE A 304 40.53 7.99 -6.12
CA ILE A 304 41.30 8.59 -5.02
C ILE A 304 42.29 7.59 -4.41
N ALA A 305 41.92 6.32 -4.29
CA ALA A 305 42.81 5.28 -3.76
C ALA A 305 43.94 4.88 -4.73
N ALA A 306 43.82 5.25 -6.01
CA ALA A 306 44.80 4.96 -7.06
C ALA A 306 45.76 6.14 -7.33
N SER A 307 45.55 7.31 -6.70
CA SER A 307 46.38 8.52 -6.81
C SER A 307 47.22 8.74 -5.55
#